data_AF-W7WIP5-F1
#
_entry.id   AF-W7WIP5-F1
#
_cell.length_a   1.000
_cell.length_b   1.000
_cell.length_c   1.000
_cell.angle_alpha   90.00
_cell.angle_beta   90.00
_cell.angle_gamma   90.00
#
_symmetry.space_group_name_H-M   'P 1'
#
loop_
_entity.id
_entity.type
_entity.pdbx_description
1 polymer ?
#
loop_
_entity_poly.entity_id
_entity_poly.type
_entity_poly.pdbx_seq_one_letter_code
_entity_poly.pdbx_strand_id
1 'polypeptide(L)' 'MHPGPINRGVEIDSAVVDGRQSVILPQVTFGIAVRMAVMSTIAGNNA' A
#
# COMPACT_ATOMS: atom_id res chain seq x y z
N MET A 1 1.91 -7.31 -2.77
CA MET A 1 1.94 -5.83 -2.88
C MET A 1 1.59 -5.47 -4.31
N HIS A 2 0.72 -4.51 -4.55
CA HIS A 2 0.49 -3.95 -5.88
C HIS A 2 -0.16 -2.56 -5.72
N PRO A 3 0.52 -1.46 -6.08
CA PRO A 3 -0.10 -0.14 -6.09
C PRO A 3 -1.19 -0.08 -7.16
N GLY A 4 -2.30 0.61 -6.88
CA GLY A 4 -3.45 0.69 -7.79
C GLY A 4 -3.33 1.79 -8.86
N PRO A 5 -4.21 1.78 -9.88
CA PRO A 5 -5.31 0.82 -10.14
C PRO A 5 -4.82 -0.55 -10.64
N ILE A 6 -5.67 -1.59 -10.53
CA ILE A 6 -5.30 -2.98 -10.83
C ILE A 6 -6.18 -3.55 -11.95
N ASN A 7 -5.55 -4.08 -13.01
CA ASN A 7 -6.27 -4.81 -14.06
C ASN A 7 -6.26 -6.33 -13.79
N ARG A 8 -7.31 -6.81 -13.10
CA ARG A 8 -7.47 -8.24 -12.76
C ARG A 8 -7.58 -9.12 -14.02
N GLY A 9 -6.90 -10.26 -14.01
CA GLY A 9 -6.87 -11.20 -15.13
C GLY A 9 -5.96 -10.77 -16.29
N VAL A 10 -5.32 -9.60 -16.20
CA VAL A 10 -4.32 -9.12 -17.16
C VAL A 10 -2.97 -8.95 -16.47
N GLU A 11 -2.91 -8.13 -15.42
CA GLU A 11 -1.69 -7.87 -14.65
C GLU A 11 -1.47 -8.88 -13.54
N ILE A 12 -2.55 -9.34 -12.93
CA ILE A 12 -2.53 -10.19 -11.75
C ILE A 12 -3.80 -11.05 -11.68
N ASP A 13 -3.61 -12.31 -11.31
CA ASP A 13 -4.72 -13.25 -11.12
C ASP A 13 -5.57 -12.87 -9.89
N SER A 14 -6.89 -12.99 -10.00
CA SER A 14 -7.82 -12.65 -8.92
C SER A 14 -7.56 -13.47 -7.64
N ALA A 15 -7.16 -14.74 -7.77
CA ALA A 15 -6.83 -15.58 -6.62
C ALA A 15 -5.62 -15.07 -5.83
N VAL A 16 -4.68 -14.38 -6.50
CA VAL A 16 -3.54 -13.74 -5.84
C VAL A 16 -3.97 -12.44 -5.16
N VAL A 17 -4.83 -11.65 -5.83
CA VAL A 17 -5.36 -10.39 -5.27
C VAL A 17 -6.16 -10.62 -3.99
N ASP A 18 -6.99 -11.66 -3.97
CA ASP A 18 -7.91 -11.99 -2.87
C ASP A 18 -7.32 -13.05 -1.91
N GLY A 19 -6.11 -13.54 -2.18
CA GLY A 19 -5.46 -14.59 -1.41
C GLY A 19 -5.00 -14.14 -0.02
N ARG A 20 -4.80 -15.10 0.90
CA ARG A 20 -4.42 -14.84 2.31
C ARG A 20 -3.12 -14.05 2.48
N GLN A 21 -2.20 -14.13 1.52
CA GLN A 21 -0.93 -13.41 1.53
C GLN A 21 -1.03 -12.02 0.87
N SER A 22 -2.21 -11.64 0.39
CA SER A 22 -2.42 -10.34 -0.24
C SER A 22 -2.27 -9.22 0.78
N VAL A 23 -1.42 -8.26 0.42
CA VAL A 23 -1.17 -7.04 1.20
C VAL A 23 -1.57 -5.79 0.43
N ILE A 24 -2.40 -5.91 -0.61
CA ILE A 24 -2.82 -4.81 -1.49
C ILE A 24 -3.64 -3.77 -0.72
N LEU A 25 -4.60 -4.17 0.11
CA LEU A 25 -5.37 -3.24 0.94
C LEU A 25 -4.57 -2.74 2.15
N PRO A 26 -3.85 -3.60 2.92
CA PRO A 26 -2.96 -3.15 3.98
C PRO A 26 -1.99 -2.05 3.54
N GLN A 27 -1.34 -2.18 2.38
CA GLN A 27 -0.41 -1.14 1.91
C GLN A 27 -1.09 0.19 1.56
N VAL A 28 -2.33 0.18 1.05
CA VAL A 28 -3.10 1.43 0.88
C VAL A 28 -3.39 2.07 2.23
N THR A 29 -3.86 1.29 3.19
CA THR A 29 -4.18 1.75 4.55
C THR A 29 -2.96 2.38 5.22
N PHE A 30 -1.79 1.74 5.13
CA PHE A 30 -0.57 2.25 5.74
C PHE A 30 0.05 3.43 4.99
N GLY A 31 -0.34 3.70 3.74
CA GLY A 31 0.22 4.77 2.94
C GLY A 31 0.10 6.17 3.56
N ILE A 32 -0.98 6.46 4.28
CA ILE A 32 -1.14 7.76 4.98
C ILE A 32 -0.14 7.87 6.14
N ALA A 33 -0.08 6.84 6.99
CA ALA A 33 0.81 6.83 8.15
C ALA A 33 2.28 6.99 7.73
N VAL A 34 2.71 6.31 6.67
CA VAL A 34 4.08 6.43 6.14
C VAL A 34 4.35 7.85 5.62
N ARG A 35 3.43 8.45 4.85
CA ARG A 35 3.62 9.83 4.36
C ARG A 35 3.66 10.84 5.50
N MET A 36 2.81 10.68 6.52
CA MET A 36 2.84 11.56 7.70
C MET A 36 4.16 11.43 8.46
N ALA A 37 4.64 10.21 8.68
CA ALA A 37 5.93 9.98 9.31
C ALA A 37 7.07 10.65 8.53
N VAL A 38 7.12 10.45 7.21
CA VAL A 38 8.12 11.07 6.33
C VAL A 38 8.05 12.60 6.38
N MET A 39 6.85 13.19 6.29
CA MET A 39 6.68 14.64 6.40
C MET A 39 7.09 15.17 7.77
N SER A 40 6.78 14.46 8.85
CA SER A 40 7.19 14.82 10.22
C SER A 40 8.72 14.85 10.35
N THR A 41 9.39 13.80 9.86
CA THR A 41 10.86 13.72 9.85
C THR A 41 11.47 14.88 9.07
N ILE A 42 10.95 15.19 7.87
CA ILE A 42 11.46 16.30 7.05
C ILE A 42 11.20 17.66 7.70
N ALA A 43 10.07 17.82 8.39
CA ALA A 43 9.73 19.05 9.10
C ALA A 43 10.56 19.27 10.39
N GLY A 44 11.42 18.32 10.78
CA GLY A 44 12.18 18.38 12.04
C GLY A 44 11.35 18.01 13.28
N ASN A 45 10.11 17.57 13.10
CA ASN A 45 9.29 16.98 14.14
C ASN A 45 9.66 15.50 14.23
N ASN A 46 10.71 15.18 14.98
CA ASN A 46 11.05 13.79 15.31
C ASN A 46 9.86 13.19 16.07
N ALA A 47 9.06 12.39 15.35
CA ALA A 47 7.93 11.66 15.88
C ALA A 47 8.37 10.62 16.92
#